data_AF-A0A645HT72-F1
#
_entry.id   AF-A0A645HT72-F1
#
_cell.length_a   1.000
_cell.length_b   1.000
_cell.length_c   1.000
_cell.angle_alpha   90.00
_cell.angle_beta   90.00
_cell.angle_gamma   90.00
#
_symmetry.space_group_name_H-M   'P 1'
#
loop_
_entity.id
_entity.type
_entity.pdbx_description
1 polymer ?
#
loop_
_entity_poly.entity_id
_entity_poly.type
_entity_poly.pdbx_seq_one_letter_code
_entity_poly.pdbx_strand_id
1 'polypeptide(L)' 'MDKEPAGRKLDFVVQEMNREFNTIGSKANDGELTKLVLTGKAEIEKIREQVQNIE' A
#
# COMPACT_ATOMS: atom_id res chain seq x y z
N MET A 1 -15.50 6.66 -21.66
CA MET A 1 -14.62 5.74 -20.93
C MET A 1 -13.46 6.56 -20.43
N ASP A 2 -13.31 6.67 -19.12
CA ASP A 2 -12.33 7.55 -18.48
C ASP A 2 -10.92 7.29 -19.01
N LYS A 3 -10.35 8.30 -19.69
CA LYS A 3 -8.94 8.37 -20.09
C LYS A 3 -8.07 8.92 -18.95
N GLU A 4 -8.35 8.55 -17.71
CA GLU A 4 -7.37 8.84 -16.66
C GLU A 4 -6.18 7.87 -16.81
N PRO A 5 -4.94 8.34 -16.61
CA PRO A 5 -3.78 7.45 -16.62
C PRO A 5 -4.03 6.32 -15.63
N ALA A 6 -3.89 5.07 -16.08
CA ALA A 6 -4.13 3.90 -15.24
C ALA A 6 -3.27 3.94 -13.97
N GLY A 7 -2.06 4.50 -14.06
CA GLY A 7 -1.17 4.72 -12.92
C GLY A 7 -1.78 5.61 -11.83
N ARG A 8 -2.46 6.71 -12.16
CA ARG A 8 -3.07 7.62 -11.16
C ARG A 8 -4.10 6.93 -10.26
N LYS A 9 -4.90 6.03 -10.84
CA LYS A 9 -5.89 5.23 -10.09
C LYS A 9 -5.20 4.20 -9.19
N LEU A 10 -4.14 3.57 -9.68
CA LEU A 10 -3.34 2.62 -8.90
C LEU A 10 -2.58 3.33 -7.77
N ASP A 11 -2.11 4.55 -8.00
CA ASP A 11 -1.40 5.36 -7.01
C ASP A 11 -2.32 5.69 -5.82
N PHE A 12 -3.58 6.01 -6.09
CA PHE A 12 -4.61 6.18 -5.05
C PHE A 12 -4.83 4.89 -4.25
N VAL A 13 -4.92 3.73 -4.93
CA VAL A 13 -5.10 2.43 -4.25
C VAL A 13 -3.91 2.12 -3.34
N VAL A 14 -2.68 2.33 -3.82
CA VAL A 14 -1.44 2.14 -3.04
C VAL A 14 -1.42 3.04 -1.80
N GLN A 15 -1.85 4.30 -1.93
CA GLN A 15 -1.95 5.22 -0.81
C GLN A 15 -2.96 4.73 0.24
N GLU A 16 -4.13 4.27 -0.18
CA GLU A 16 -5.15 3.77 0.75
C GLU A 16 -4.73 2.45 1.40
N MET A 17 -4.04 1.55 0.70
CA MET A 17 -3.44 0.35 1.29
C MET A 17 -2.43 0.72 2.39
N ASN A 18 -1.56 1.69 2.15
CA ASN A 18 -0.62 2.20 3.16
C ASN A 18 -1.34 2.76 4.39
N ARG A 19 -2.43 3.53 4.19
CA ARG A 19 -3.26 4.07 5.27
C ARG A 19 -3.86 2.95 6.13
N GLU A 20 -4.37 1.90 5.50
CA GLU A 20 -4.96 0.76 6.19
C GLU A 20 -3.92 0.01 7.02
N PHE A 21 -2.74 -0.28 6.45
CA PHE A 21 -1.65 -0.94 7.18
C PHE A 21 -1.10 -0.12 8.35
N ASN A 22 -1.12 1.22 8.25
CA ASN A 22 -0.82 2.09 9.39
C ASN A 22 -1.87 1.97 10.50
N THR A 23 -3.15 1.88 10.13
CA THR A 23 -4.25 1.69 11.09
C THR A 23 -4.17 0.33 11.77
N ILE A 24 -3.90 -0.75 11.02
CA ILE A 24 -3.68 -2.08 11.59
C ILE A 24 -2.47 -2.08 12.51
N GLY A 25 -1.33 -1.52 12.07
CA GLY A 25 -0.10 -1.47 12.85
C GLY A 25 -0.23 -0.69 14.16
N SER A 26 -0.94 0.45 14.14
CA SER A 26 -1.19 1.26 15.35
C SER A 26 -2.13 0.59 16.37
N LYS A 27 -2.86 -0.46 15.96
CA LYS A 27 -3.76 -1.24 16.81
C LYS A 27 -3.24 -2.67 17.05
N ALA A 28 -2.09 -3.03 16.51
CA ALA A 28 -1.50 -4.35 16.66
C ALA A 28 -0.89 -4.49 18.06
N ASN A 29 -1.56 -5.24 18.93
CA ASN A 29 -1.08 -5.56 20.28
C ASN A 29 -0.34 -6.92 20.33
N ASP A 30 -0.18 -7.56 19.18
CA ASP A 30 0.47 -8.87 19.03
C ASP A 30 1.72 -8.75 18.16
N GLY A 31 2.81 -9.40 18.59
CA GLY A 31 4.12 -9.29 17.94
C GLY A 31 4.20 -9.99 16.58
N GLU A 32 3.43 -11.06 16.34
CA GLU A 32 3.34 -11.69 15.03
C GLU A 32 2.56 -10.80 14.06
N LEU A 33 1.45 -10.21 14.52
CA LEU A 33 0.69 -9.23 13.74
C LEU A 33 1.54 -8.03 13.36
N THR A 34 2.35 -7.49 14.28
CA THR A 34 3.29 -6.40 13.96
C THR A 34 4.26 -6.80 12.85
N LYS A 35 4.82 -8.02 12.88
CA LYS A 35 5.72 -8.51 11.82
C LYS A 35 5.00 -8.60 10.48
N LEU A 36 3.78 -9.14 10.45
CA LEU A 36 2.98 -9.22 9.22
C LEU A 36 2.68 -7.84 8.64
N VAL A 37 2.38 -6.84 9.48
CA VAL A 37 2.18 -5.45 9.06
C VAL A 37 3.45 -4.88 8.42
N LEU A 38 4.62 -5.10 9.01
CA LEU A 38 5.88 -4.63 8.46
C LEU A 38 6.18 -5.30 7.11
N THR A 39 5.98 -6.61 6.99
CA THR A 39 6.13 -7.33 5.72
C THR A 39 5.17 -6.80 4.66
N GLY A 40 3.89 -6.60 5.00
CA GLY A 40 2.92 -6.07 4.04
C GLY A 40 3.23 -4.63 3.60
N LYS A 41 3.71 -3.77 4.49
CA LYS A 41 4.20 -2.43 4.12
C LYS A 41 5.36 -2.49 3.13
N ALA A 42 6.29 -3.43 3.29
CA ALA A 42 7.38 -3.62 2.34
C ALA A 42 6.87 -4.06 0.95
N GLU A 43 5.85 -4.92 0.88
CA GLU A 43 5.22 -5.31 -0.39
C GLU A 43 4.46 -4.14 -1.03
N ILE A 44 3.78 -3.30 -0.24
CA ILE A 44 3.10 -2.11 -0.75
C ILE A 44 4.08 -1.13 -1.38
N GLU A 45 5.28 -0.96 -0.81
CA GLU A 45 6.30 -0.09 -1.41
C GLU A 45 6.80 -0.64 -2.75
N LYS A 46 6.99 -1.96 -2.88
CA LYS A 46 7.32 -2.58 -4.19
C LYS A 46 6.22 -2.37 -5.22
N ILE A 47 4.95 -2.40 -4.81
CA ILE A 47 3.81 -2.12 -5.69
C ILE A 47 3.84 -0.65 -6.11
N ARG A 48 4.11 0.27 -5.18
CA ARG A 48 4.25 1.69 -5.48
C ARG A 48 5.32 1.97 -6.53
N GLU A 49 6.50 1.36 -6.40
CA GLU A 49 7.57 1.48 -7.39
C GLU A 49 7.11 1.00 -8.78
N GLN A 50 6.36 -0.11 -8.85
CA GLN A 50 5.81 -0.60 -10.12
C GLN A 50 4.76 0.33 -10.72
N VAL A 51 3.90 0.92 -9.89
CA VAL A 51 2.88 1.89 -10.33
C VAL A 51 3.55 3.14 -10.92
N GLN A 52 4.61 3.65 -10.28
CA GLN A 52 5.37 4.80 -10.79
C GLN A 52 6.10 4.51 -12.11
N ASN A 53 6.46 3.24 -12.38
CA ASN A 53 7.11 2.85 -13.63
C ASN A 53 6.15 2.77 -14.83
N ILE A 54 4.83 2.75 -14.60
CA ILE A 54 3.81 2.64 -15.66
C ILE A 54 2.97 3.92 -15.84
N GLU A 55 3.21 4.95 -15.01
CA GLU A 55 2.78 6.33 -15.25
C GLU A 55 3.62 7.00 -16.34
#